data_AF-A0A226DRA1-F1
#
_entry.id   AF-A0A226DRA1-F1
#
_cell.length_a   1.000
_cell.length_b   1.000
_cell.length_c   1.000
_cell.angle_alpha   90.00
_cell.angle_beta   90.00
_cell.angle_gamma   90.00
#
_symmetry.space_group_name_H-M   'P 1'
#
loop_
_entity.id
_entity.type
_entity.pdbx_description
1 polymer ?
#
loop_
_entity_poly.entity_id
_entity_poly.type
_entity_poly.pdbx_seq_one_letter_code
_entity_poly.pdbx_strand_id
1 'polypeptide(L)'
;MTLHSLISSMERLPTPIATLLFVVAINLAGVIHAVFKASSYPFTKSCELIVSLKKCGGRSKFAFTKDFPLHQGVVRIAMSRSFQTEIFGVFEAYMDIIESSRLFGKCPLTIDRDGSFLQVDVRLGTFRAFWCRIVFTIIFSSIPGGIIIASHLINVTNVLPKPEINVPIITGWSYTIVFCFGCTIISLFVPVIANWRLGVILQEHLYKLLVRLDYSCPRNMNGIKTSHMIRRIAVVVCKSYTMSSIAAAIIEVVMGWDPLYYVLVLNSRNLGSNRFLQLALLLIRFSSLLILFLEGSRVIVILVLVVLFMANIFYRAQTMWKQLVKIHMGQGLVASNYATLMLFDKVPALYYWVLPYLAVICAIVMAGLIYIMATAHEEGTAGLTSMKNRCASRKALFVKEVSAVRVFSFQTIGGATPAAISNEFKTSYFYNVLDYTIYFVLGFPI
;
A
#
# COMPACT_ATOMS: atom_id res chain seq x y z
N MET A 1 -8.12 -9.31 37.96
CA MET A 1 -9.14 -8.36 37.45
C MET A 1 -10.26 -9.19 36.84
N THR A 2 -11.47 -9.14 37.38
CA THR A 2 -12.60 -9.96 36.90
C THR A 2 -13.26 -9.30 35.70
N LEU A 3 -13.79 -10.07 34.74
CA LEU A 3 -14.50 -9.55 33.54
C LEU A 3 -15.59 -8.54 33.92
N HIS A 4 -16.22 -8.73 35.07
CA HIS A 4 -17.24 -7.83 35.62
C HIS A 4 -16.69 -6.45 36.04
N SER A 5 -15.45 -6.38 36.55
CA SER A 5 -14.79 -5.11 36.85
C SER A 5 -14.37 -4.34 35.58
N LEU A 6 -14.09 -5.07 34.50
CA LEU A 6 -13.78 -4.51 33.19
C LEU A 6 -15.04 -3.91 32.54
N ILE A 7 -16.17 -4.62 32.59
CA ILE A 7 -17.45 -4.18 32.02
C ILE A 7 -17.99 -2.93 32.75
N SER A 8 -17.95 -2.91 34.08
CA SER A 8 -18.35 -1.74 34.89
C SER A 8 -17.49 -0.50 34.62
N SER A 9 -16.21 -0.69 34.29
CA SER A 9 -15.32 0.41 33.91
C SER A 9 -15.61 0.92 32.50
N MET A 10 -16.11 0.06 31.59
CA MET A 10 -16.48 0.44 30.22
C MET A 10 -17.75 1.28 30.12
N GLU A 11 -18.71 1.13 31.04
CA GLU A 11 -19.95 1.95 31.05
C GLU A 11 -19.72 3.44 31.36
N ARG A 12 -18.56 3.77 31.95
CA ARG A 12 -18.20 5.17 32.27
C ARG A 12 -17.45 5.90 31.15
N LEU A 13 -17.09 5.20 30.07
CA LEU A 13 -16.39 5.82 28.94
C LEU A 13 -17.36 6.56 28.01
N PRO A 14 -16.93 7.70 27.41
CA PRO A 14 -17.67 8.34 26.33
C PRO A 14 -18.00 7.32 25.24
N THR A 15 -19.24 7.30 24.76
CA THR A 15 -19.76 6.37 23.75
C THR A 15 -18.79 6.08 22.59
N PRO A 16 -18.11 7.05 21.95
CA PRO A 16 -17.19 6.75 20.84
C PRO A 16 -15.94 5.96 21.27
N ILE A 17 -15.46 6.14 22.50
CA ILE A 17 -14.26 5.45 23.01
C ILE A 17 -14.62 4.00 23.39
N ALA A 18 -15.79 3.79 23.99
CA ALA A 18 -16.30 2.46 24.28
C ALA A 18 -16.50 1.64 22.98
N THR A 19 -17.04 2.26 21.92
CA THR A 19 -17.20 1.59 20.61
C THR A 19 -15.84 1.22 19.99
N LEU A 20 -14.86 2.12 20.06
CA LEU A 20 -13.51 1.86 19.54
C LEU A 20 -12.83 0.68 20.26
N LEU A 21 -12.82 0.70 21.60
CA LEU A 21 -12.22 -0.36 22.40
C LEU A 21 -12.90 -1.72 22.19
N PHE A 22 -14.23 -1.72 22.02
CA PHE A 22 -15.00 -2.93 21.72
C PHE A 22 -14.64 -3.51 20.34
N VAL A 23 -14.54 -2.66 19.31
CA VAL A 23 -14.12 -3.07 17.96
C VAL A 23 -12.70 -3.61 17.96
N VAL A 24 -11.77 -2.99 18.70
CA VAL A 24 -10.39 -3.47 18.83
C VAL A 24 -10.34 -4.82 19.55
N ALA A 25 -11.08 -4.99 20.64
CA ALA A 25 -11.13 -6.24 21.40
C ALA A 25 -11.70 -7.41 20.56
N ILE A 26 -12.78 -7.16 19.80
CA ILE A 26 -13.37 -8.16 18.89
C ILE A 26 -12.39 -8.55 17.79
N ASN A 27 -11.74 -7.56 17.15
CA ASN A 27 -10.78 -7.82 16.09
C ASN A 27 -9.57 -8.59 16.62
N LEU A 28 -9.04 -8.23 17.79
CA LEU A 28 -7.90 -8.91 18.40
C LEU A 28 -8.26 -10.36 18.77
N ALA A 29 -9.45 -10.59 19.36
CA ALA A 29 -9.94 -11.93 19.67
C ALA A 29 -10.15 -12.78 18.41
N GLY A 30 -10.68 -12.18 17.33
CA GLY A 30 -10.85 -12.84 16.04
C GLY A 30 -9.52 -13.22 15.39
N VAL A 31 -8.51 -12.36 15.45
CA VAL A 31 -7.15 -12.63 14.95
C VAL A 31 -6.49 -13.74 15.77
N ILE A 32 -6.55 -13.67 17.10
CA ILE A 32 -5.98 -14.71 17.99
C ILE A 32 -6.67 -16.05 17.70
N HIS A 33 -8.00 -16.08 17.62
CA HIS A 33 -8.75 -17.31 17.32
C HIS A 33 -8.41 -17.88 15.93
N ALA A 34 -8.29 -17.03 14.90
CA ALA A 34 -7.92 -17.45 13.55
C ALA A 34 -6.49 -18.01 13.48
N VAL A 35 -5.53 -17.38 14.16
CA VAL A 35 -4.14 -17.84 14.26
C VAL A 35 -4.05 -19.18 14.99
N PHE A 36 -4.73 -19.32 16.13
CA PHE A 36 -4.78 -20.60 16.86
C PHE A 36 -5.46 -21.69 16.00
N LYS A 37 -6.59 -21.40 15.36
CA LYS A 37 -7.29 -22.36 14.49
C LYS A 37 -6.46 -22.77 13.28
N ALA A 38 -5.71 -21.85 12.66
CA ALA A 38 -4.79 -22.15 11.56
C ALA A 38 -3.62 -23.03 12.01
N SER A 39 -3.16 -22.88 13.26
CA SER A 39 -2.09 -23.72 13.84
C SER A 39 -2.55 -25.13 14.25
N SER A 40 -3.85 -25.33 14.45
CA SER A 40 -4.41 -26.59 14.95
C SER A 40 -4.90 -27.57 13.88
N TYR A 41 -4.74 -27.29 12.58
CA TYR A 41 -5.07 -28.27 11.55
C TYR A 41 -3.96 -29.32 11.43
N PRO A 42 -4.18 -30.58 11.85
CA PRO A 42 -3.23 -31.66 11.60
C PRO A 42 -3.08 -31.85 10.10
N PHE A 43 -1.84 -31.79 9.64
CA PHE A 43 -1.44 -31.93 8.25
C PHE A 43 -1.46 -33.40 7.82
N THR A 44 -2.60 -34.10 7.87
CA THR A 44 -2.66 -35.49 7.40
C THR A 44 -4.02 -35.92 6.81
N LYS A 45 -3.89 -36.69 5.73
CA LYS A 45 -4.88 -37.51 4.98
C LYS A 45 -5.69 -36.79 3.90
N SER A 46 -5.10 -36.78 2.70
CA SER A 46 -5.81 -36.76 1.43
C SER A 46 -6.75 -37.97 1.35
N CYS A 47 -8.05 -37.73 1.19
CA CYS A 47 -9.02 -38.76 0.82
C CYS A 47 -8.87 -39.10 -0.66
N GLU A 48 -8.51 -40.34 -0.96
CA GLU A 48 -8.60 -40.92 -2.29
C GLU A 48 -10.07 -41.23 -2.62
N LEU A 49 -10.64 -40.51 -3.59
CA LEU A 49 -11.86 -40.92 -4.26
C LEU A 49 -11.48 -41.40 -5.65
N ILE A 50 -11.39 -42.73 -5.81
CA ILE A 50 -11.09 -43.37 -7.09
C ILE A 50 -12.39 -43.43 -7.90
N VAL A 51 -12.53 -42.56 -8.90
CA VAL A 51 -13.60 -42.66 -9.91
C VAL A 51 -13.00 -43.24 -11.19
N SER A 52 -13.39 -44.48 -11.50
CA SER A 52 -13.01 -45.18 -12.74
C SER A 52 -13.94 -44.72 -13.88
N LEU A 53 -13.39 -44.03 -14.88
CA LEU A 53 -14.12 -43.69 -16.11
C LEU A 53 -13.55 -44.49 -17.30
N LYS A 54 -14.44 -45.31 -17.88
CA LYS A 54 -14.22 -46.17 -19.05
C LYS A 54 -14.14 -45.32 -20.31
N LYS A 55 -13.05 -45.47 -21.07
CA LYS A 55 -12.72 -44.68 -22.26
C LYS A 55 -13.42 -45.27 -23.50
N CYS A 56 -14.37 -44.54 -24.09
CA CYS A 56 -14.86 -44.79 -25.45
C CYS A 56 -14.12 -43.89 -26.45
N GLY A 57 -13.71 -44.48 -27.57
CA GLY A 57 -12.74 -43.92 -28.51
C GLY A 57 -13.29 -42.91 -29.51
N GLY A 58 -12.37 -42.08 -30.02
CA GLY A 58 -12.60 -41.17 -31.15
C GLY A 58 -11.33 -40.39 -31.47
N ARG A 59 -10.79 -40.59 -32.67
CA ARG A 59 -9.47 -40.14 -33.14
C ARG A 59 -9.37 -38.61 -33.30
N SER A 60 -8.33 -38.00 -32.74
CA SER A 60 -7.62 -36.88 -33.38
C SER A 60 -6.12 -36.95 -33.02
N LYS A 61 -5.27 -36.87 -34.04
CA LYS A 61 -3.81 -36.94 -33.91
C LYS A 61 -3.27 -35.60 -33.41
N PHE A 62 -3.09 -35.48 -32.10
CA PHE A 62 -1.99 -34.71 -31.53
C PHE A 62 -0.99 -35.71 -30.97
N ALA A 63 0.27 -35.60 -31.40
CA ALA A 63 1.36 -36.42 -30.87
C ALA A 63 1.64 -35.99 -29.43
N PHE A 64 0.90 -36.54 -28.48
CA PHE A 64 1.33 -36.65 -27.10
C PHE A 64 2.38 -37.76 -27.05
N THR A 65 3.62 -37.41 -26.77
CA THR A 65 4.66 -38.36 -26.35
C THR A 65 4.13 -39.12 -25.14
N LYS A 66 3.74 -40.37 -25.38
CA LYS A 66 3.47 -41.39 -24.37
C LYS A 66 4.80 -41.74 -23.73
N ASP A 67 4.96 -41.37 -22.47
CA ASP A 67 5.56 -42.17 -21.40
C ASP A 67 5.79 -41.23 -20.21
N PHE A 68 4.69 -40.84 -19.56
CA PHE A 68 4.73 -40.29 -18.21
C PHE A 68 4.00 -41.26 -17.30
N PRO A 69 4.65 -41.82 -16.27
CA PRO A 69 4.02 -42.75 -15.35
C PRO A 69 2.87 -42.05 -14.63
N LEU A 70 1.72 -42.73 -14.64
CA LEU A 70 0.40 -42.28 -14.20
C LEU A 70 0.29 -42.24 -12.65
N HIS A 71 1.31 -41.74 -11.96
CA HIS A 71 1.18 -41.33 -10.56
C HIS A 71 0.81 -39.84 -10.53
N GLN A 72 -0.44 -39.55 -10.16
CA GLN A 72 -0.99 -38.20 -9.98
C GLN A 72 -0.73 -37.26 -11.16
N GLY A 73 -1.33 -37.61 -12.31
CA GLY A 73 -1.27 -36.82 -13.54
C GLY A 73 -2.08 -35.53 -13.45
N VAL A 74 -1.61 -34.55 -12.68
CA VAL A 74 -1.87 -33.15 -13.00
C VAL A 74 -1.18 -32.93 -14.35
N VAL A 75 -1.97 -32.98 -15.42
CA VAL A 75 -1.48 -32.59 -16.75
C VAL A 75 -1.08 -31.12 -16.65
N ARG A 76 0.21 -30.87 -16.36
CA ARG A 76 0.80 -29.54 -16.47
C ARG A 76 0.77 -29.19 -17.95
N ILE A 77 -0.26 -28.46 -18.35
CA ILE A 77 -0.31 -27.85 -19.68
C ILE A 77 0.87 -26.89 -19.72
N ALA A 78 1.96 -27.30 -20.39
CA ALA A 78 3.14 -26.49 -20.58
C ALA A 78 2.71 -25.23 -21.34
N MET A 79 2.57 -24.13 -20.60
CA MET A 79 2.06 -22.90 -21.15
C MET A 79 3.17 -22.04 -21.73
N SER A 80 2.77 -21.19 -22.68
CA SER A 80 3.66 -20.17 -23.19
C SER A 80 3.98 -19.19 -22.07
N ARG A 81 5.27 -19.06 -21.75
CA ARG A 81 5.81 -18.11 -20.79
C ARG A 81 5.31 -16.67 -21.04
N SER A 82 5.02 -16.32 -22.29
CA SER A 82 4.47 -14.99 -22.62
C SER A 82 3.13 -14.75 -21.94
N PHE A 83 2.19 -15.70 -22.00
CA PHE A 83 0.86 -15.56 -21.41
C PHE A 83 0.91 -15.40 -19.89
N GLN A 84 1.82 -16.14 -19.23
CA GLN A 84 2.07 -16.01 -17.80
C GLN A 84 2.55 -14.60 -17.44
N THR A 85 3.58 -14.10 -18.14
CA THR A 85 4.13 -12.76 -17.91
C THR A 85 3.11 -11.65 -18.18
N GLU A 86 2.12 -11.88 -19.04
CA GLU A 86 1.07 -10.92 -19.32
C GLU A 86 0.00 -10.88 -18.21
N ILE A 87 -0.36 -12.03 -17.63
CA ILE A 87 -1.35 -12.09 -16.54
C ILE A 87 -0.70 -11.65 -15.21
N PHE A 88 0.45 -12.24 -14.89
CA PHE A 88 1.15 -12.07 -13.62
C PHE A 88 2.22 -10.98 -13.64
N GLY A 89 2.37 -10.26 -14.76
CA GLY A 89 3.41 -9.23 -14.93
C GLY A 89 3.41 -8.14 -13.86
N VAL A 90 2.27 -7.91 -13.19
CA VAL A 90 2.14 -7.03 -12.03
C VAL A 90 2.96 -7.53 -10.83
N PHE A 91 2.85 -8.83 -10.51
CA PHE A 91 3.62 -9.44 -9.42
C PHE A 91 5.07 -9.75 -9.83
N GLU A 92 5.34 -10.01 -11.11
CA GLU A 92 6.73 -10.08 -11.61
C GLU A 92 7.45 -8.74 -11.39
N ALA A 93 6.79 -7.62 -11.71
CA ALA A 93 7.35 -6.29 -11.45
C ALA A 93 7.64 -6.05 -9.96
N TYR A 94 6.82 -6.62 -9.06
CA TYR A 94 7.09 -6.59 -7.62
C TYR A 94 8.33 -7.39 -7.24
N MET A 95 8.44 -8.65 -7.68
CA MET A 95 9.62 -9.46 -7.38
C MET A 95 10.90 -8.84 -7.97
N ASP A 96 10.81 -8.29 -9.18
CA ASP A 96 11.95 -7.69 -9.88
C ASP A 96 12.43 -6.38 -9.25
N ILE A 97 11.55 -5.60 -8.61
CA ILE A 97 11.88 -4.26 -8.09
C ILE A 97 11.98 -4.25 -6.56
N ILE A 98 10.96 -4.78 -5.87
CA ILE A 98 10.89 -4.74 -4.41
C ILE A 98 11.75 -5.85 -3.82
N GLU A 99 11.60 -7.10 -4.25
CA GLU A 99 12.38 -8.20 -3.65
C GLU A 99 13.87 -8.19 -4.02
N SER A 100 14.20 -7.62 -5.19
CA SER A 100 15.59 -7.41 -5.60
C SER A 100 16.28 -6.29 -4.81
N SER A 101 15.50 -5.40 -4.18
CA SER A 101 16.03 -4.32 -3.34
C SER A 101 16.61 -4.90 -2.05
N ARG A 102 17.84 -4.46 -1.73
CA ARG A 102 18.53 -4.81 -0.47
C ARG A 102 17.74 -4.40 0.78
N LEU A 103 16.86 -3.40 0.67
CA LEU A 103 16.06 -2.88 1.79
C LEU A 103 14.89 -3.80 2.13
N PHE A 104 14.21 -4.35 1.12
CA PHE A 104 13.01 -5.15 1.34
C PHE A 104 13.30 -6.65 1.42
N GLY A 105 14.28 -7.18 0.70
CA GLY A 105 14.55 -8.62 0.69
C GLY A 105 13.34 -9.46 0.27
N LYS A 106 13.40 -10.78 0.51
CA LYS A 106 12.39 -11.74 0.03
C LYS A 106 11.07 -11.66 0.81
N CYS A 107 9.94 -11.79 0.10
CA CYS A 107 8.61 -11.88 0.68
C CYS A 107 8.06 -13.33 0.60
N PRO A 108 7.26 -13.78 1.58
CA PRO A 108 6.55 -15.07 1.50
C PRO A 108 5.66 -15.23 0.27
N LEU A 109 5.25 -14.11 -0.34
CA LEU A 109 4.45 -14.08 -1.55
C LEU A 109 5.34 -14.30 -2.77
N THR A 110 5.42 -15.54 -3.24
CA THR A 110 6.28 -15.93 -4.37
C THR A 110 5.43 -16.40 -5.55
N ILE A 111 5.89 -16.12 -6.77
CA ILE A 111 5.31 -16.74 -7.97
C ILE A 111 6.08 -18.02 -8.24
N ASP A 112 5.36 -19.14 -8.26
CA ASP A 112 5.94 -20.40 -8.70
C ASP A 112 6.26 -20.32 -10.20
N ARG A 113 7.55 -20.32 -10.54
CA ARG A 113 8.02 -20.24 -11.92
C ARG A 113 7.57 -21.42 -12.76
N ASP A 114 7.34 -22.57 -12.14
CA ASP A 114 6.91 -23.79 -12.81
C ASP A 114 5.39 -23.92 -12.82
N GLY A 115 4.74 -23.47 -11.74
CA GLY A 115 3.29 -23.57 -11.54
C GLY A 115 2.49 -22.42 -12.14
N SER A 116 3.08 -21.25 -12.38
CA SER A 116 2.35 -20.01 -12.78
C SER A 116 1.34 -19.54 -11.73
N PHE A 117 1.43 -20.03 -10.51
CA PHE A 117 0.50 -19.69 -9.43
C PHE A 117 1.17 -18.78 -8.42
N LEU A 118 0.36 -17.90 -7.84
CA LEU A 118 0.77 -17.10 -6.72
C LEU A 118 0.73 -18.04 -5.51
N GLN A 119 1.86 -18.22 -4.85
CA GLN A 119 1.98 -19.07 -3.68
C GLN A 119 2.43 -18.22 -2.49
N VAL A 120 1.80 -18.45 -1.34
CA VAL A 120 2.24 -17.89 -0.08
C VAL A 120 2.96 -19.01 0.66
N ASP A 121 4.28 -18.92 0.72
CA ASP A 121 5.11 -19.88 1.45
C ASP A 121 5.33 -19.38 2.88
N VAL A 122 4.59 -19.97 3.82
CA VAL A 122 4.61 -19.61 5.25
C VAL A 122 5.80 -20.26 5.99
N ARG A 123 6.68 -20.99 5.29
CA ARG A 123 7.85 -21.62 5.94
C ARG A 123 8.78 -20.57 6.56
N LEU A 124 8.84 -20.57 7.89
CA LEU A 124 9.66 -19.65 8.70
C LEU A 124 11.14 -19.65 8.30
N GLY A 125 11.69 -20.81 7.92
CA GLY A 125 13.11 -20.96 7.59
C GLY A 125 13.55 -20.13 6.37
N THR A 126 12.80 -20.20 5.28
CA THR A 126 13.14 -19.51 4.02
C THR A 126 13.03 -17.98 4.15
N PHE A 127 12.09 -17.50 4.97
CA PHE A 127 11.76 -16.08 5.11
C PHE A 127 12.10 -15.51 6.49
N ARG A 128 13.11 -16.05 7.19
CA ARG A 128 13.46 -15.62 8.56
C ARG A 128 13.64 -14.10 8.70
N ALA A 129 14.36 -13.46 7.78
CA ALA A 129 14.60 -12.02 7.81
C ALA A 129 13.32 -11.18 7.66
N PHE A 130 12.34 -11.67 6.89
CA PHE A 130 11.02 -11.05 6.77
C PHE A 130 10.29 -11.12 8.12
N TRP A 131 10.17 -12.31 8.71
CA TRP A 131 9.46 -12.50 9.98
C TRP A 131 10.11 -11.73 11.13
N CYS A 132 11.44 -11.69 11.22
CA CYS A 132 12.14 -10.88 12.20
C CYS A 132 11.80 -9.38 12.07
N ARG A 133 11.69 -8.85 10.84
CA ARG A 133 11.30 -7.45 10.62
C ARG A 133 9.85 -7.17 11.00
N ILE A 134 8.94 -8.09 10.71
CA ILE A 134 7.54 -7.97 11.14
C ILE A 134 7.43 -7.96 12.67
N VAL A 135 8.08 -8.90 13.36
CA VAL A 135 8.09 -8.94 14.84
C VAL A 135 8.71 -7.67 15.41
N PHE A 136 9.85 -7.24 14.86
CA PHE A 136 10.50 -5.99 15.26
C PHE A 136 9.55 -4.80 15.07
N THR A 137 8.89 -4.70 13.91
CA THR A 137 7.93 -3.63 13.61
C THR A 137 6.79 -3.62 14.61
N ILE A 138 6.21 -4.79 14.93
CA ILE A 138 5.13 -4.92 15.91
C ILE A 138 5.59 -4.41 17.27
N ILE A 139 6.75 -4.85 17.76
CA ILE A 139 7.27 -4.46 19.08
C ILE A 139 7.53 -2.95 19.14
N PHE A 140 8.27 -2.40 18.17
CA PHE A 140 8.71 -1.01 18.18
C PHE A 140 7.61 0.00 17.81
N SER A 141 6.52 -0.43 17.17
CA SER A 141 5.36 0.42 16.91
C SER A 141 4.27 0.27 17.97
N SER A 142 3.91 -0.97 18.35
CA SER A 142 2.73 -1.24 19.18
C SER A 142 2.98 -0.88 20.63
N ILE A 143 4.19 -1.11 21.17
CA ILE A 143 4.46 -0.78 22.58
C ILE A 143 4.48 0.74 22.77
N PRO A 144 5.30 1.52 22.04
CA PRO A 144 5.29 2.98 22.18
C PRO A 144 3.96 3.63 21.80
N GLY A 145 3.33 3.15 20.71
CA GLY A 145 2.01 3.62 20.29
C GLY A 145 0.94 3.35 21.35
N GLY A 146 0.96 2.16 21.95
CA GLY A 146 0.06 1.80 23.04
C GLY A 146 0.25 2.68 24.28
N ILE A 147 1.50 2.99 24.65
CA ILE A 147 1.80 3.91 25.75
C ILE A 147 1.25 5.31 25.45
N ILE A 148 1.41 5.80 24.22
CA ILE A 148 0.89 7.12 23.78
C ILE A 148 -0.64 7.14 23.83
N ILE A 149 -1.30 6.13 23.27
CA ILE A 149 -2.76 6.03 23.25
C ILE A 149 -3.30 5.94 24.68
N ALA A 150 -2.70 5.11 25.54
CA ALA A 150 -3.09 5.00 26.94
C ALA A 150 -2.92 6.33 27.69
N SER A 151 -1.79 7.01 27.50
CA SER A 151 -1.52 8.32 28.11
C SER A 151 -2.53 9.37 27.64
N HIS A 152 -2.87 9.35 26.35
CA HIS A 152 -3.89 10.22 25.78
C HIS A 152 -5.28 9.96 26.39
N LEU A 153 -5.68 8.69 26.49
CA LEU A 153 -6.96 8.30 27.11
C LEU A 153 -7.04 8.71 28.59
N ILE A 154 -5.96 8.56 29.35
CA ILE A 154 -5.88 9.01 30.74
C ILE A 154 -6.09 10.52 30.83
N ASN A 155 -5.41 11.28 29.97
CA ASN A 155 -5.52 12.74 29.97
C ASN A 155 -6.92 13.23 29.58
N VAL A 156 -7.58 12.55 28.63
CA VAL A 156 -8.95 12.88 28.20
C VAL A 156 -9.99 12.51 29.27
N THR A 157 -9.84 11.36 29.91
CA THR A 157 -10.83 10.85 30.87
C THR A 157 -10.70 11.46 32.26
N ASN A 158 -9.54 12.02 32.63
CA ASN A 158 -9.22 12.51 33.98
C ASN A 158 -9.47 11.47 35.10
N VAL A 159 -9.49 10.16 34.77
CA VAL A 159 -9.75 9.08 35.74
C VAL A 159 -8.54 8.77 36.62
N LEU A 160 -7.34 8.90 36.05
CA LEU A 160 -6.06 8.66 36.73
C LEU A 160 -5.26 9.96 36.85
N PRO A 161 -4.30 10.03 37.80
CA PRO A 161 -3.36 11.14 37.87
C PRO A 161 -2.71 11.39 36.52
N LYS A 162 -2.64 12.66 36.10
CA LYS A 162 -2.11 13.03 34.78
C LYS A 162 -0.65 12.57 34.68
N PRO A 163 -0.30 11.73 33.67
CA PRO A 163 1.08 11.33 33.49
C PRO A 163 1.94 12.55 33.15
N GLU A 164 3.21 12.54 33.57
CA GLU A 164 4.18 13.61 33.26
C GLU A 164 4.47 13.74 31.75
N ILE A 165 4.09 12.74 30.96
CA ILE A 165 4.26 12.70 29.52
C ILE A 165 3.22 13.62 28.85
N ASN A 166 3.63 14.86 28.56
CA ASN A 166 2.82 15.80 27.79
C ASN A 166 2.88 15.47 26.29
N VAL A 167 2.06 14.51 25.85
CA VAL A 167 1.93 14.18 24.42
C VAL A 167 0.98 15.18 23.74
N PRO A 168 1.38 15.81 22.61
CA PRO A 168 0.48 16.64 21.83
C PRO A 168 -0.79 15.88 21.43
N ILE A 169 -1.94 16.54 21.54
CA ILE A 169 -3.25 15.93 21.21
C ILE A 169 -3.27 15.40 19.77
N ILE A 170 -2.69 16.16 18.83
CA ILE A 170 -2.60 15.80 17.41
C ILE A 170 -1.87 14.46 17.24
N THR A 171 -0.77 14.25 17.97
CA THR A 171 0.00 13.01 17.95
C THR A 171 -0.81 11.84 18.51
N GLY A 172 -1.55 12.05 19.61
CA GLY A 172 -2.46 11.01 20.13
C GLY A 172 -3.50 10.57 19.10
N TRP A 173 -4.13 11.53 18.40
CA TRP A 173 -5.12 11.22 17.36
C TRP A 173 -4.52 10.53 16.15
N SER A 174 -3.36 11.00 15.65
CA SER A 174 -2.72 10.39 14.48
C SER A 174 -2.39 8.92 14.72
N TYR A 175 -1.85 8.57 15.90
CA TYR A 175 -1.59 7.17 16.25
C TYR A 175 -2.86 6.34 16.44
N THR A 176 -3.90 6.93 17.02
CA THR A 176 -5.19 6.23 17.14
C THR A 176 -5.76 5.88 15.76
N ILE A 177 -5.70 6.81 14.81
CA ILE A 177 -6.16 6.58 13.42
C ILE A 177 -5.31 5.50 12.73
N VAL A 178 -3.98 5.61 12.82
CA VAL A 178 -3.06 4.63 12.22
C VAL A 178 -3.27 3.24 12.82
N PHE A 179 -3.45 3.14 14.14
CA PHE A 179 -3.73 1.88 14.81
C PHE A 179 -5.04 1.25 14.34
N CYS A 180 -6.12 2.04 14.29
CA CYS A 180 -7.41 1.58 13.80
C CYS A 180 -7.33 1.09 12.35
N PHE A 181 -6.67 1.86 11.49
CA PHE A 181 -6.44 1.50 10.09
C PHE A 181 -5.63 0.21 9.95
N GLY A 182 -4.57 0.05 10.75
CA GLY A 182 -3.78 -1.17 10.83
C GLY A 182 -4.61 -2.39 11.25
N CYS A 183 -5.45 -2.24 12.28
CA CYS A 183 -6.38 -3.29 12.70
C CYS A 183 -7.37 -3.65 11.58
N THR A 184 -7.92 -2.67 10.85
CA THR A 184 -8.81 -2.91 9.71
C THR A 184 -8.11 -3.70 8.61
N ILE A 185 -6.88 -3.31 8.23
CA ILE A 185 -6.08 -4.04 7.23
C ILE A 185 -5.85 -5.49 7.68
N ILE A 186 -5.40 -5.69 8.93
CA ILE A 186 -5.14 -7.04 9.46
C ILE A 186 -6.43 -7.87 9.45
N SER A 187 -7.56 -7.30 9.88
CA SER A 187 -8.86 -7.99 9.90
C SER A 187 -9.33 -8.39 8.49
N LEU A 188 -8.96 -7.62 7.46
CA LEU A 188 -9.27 -7.93 6.07
C LEU A 188 -8.37 -9.03 5.51
N PHE A 189 -7.08 -9.03 5.87
CA PHE A 189 -6.10 -9.99 5.34
C PHE A 189 -6.10 -11.34 6.03
N VAL A 190 -6.36 -11.39 7.35
CA VAL A 190 -6.32 -12.65 8.11
C VAL A 190 -7.28 -13.70 7.52
N PRO A 191 -8.54 -13.38 7.17
CA PRO A 191 -9.43 -14.33 6.50
C PRO A 191 -8.92 -14.80 5.13
N VAL A 192 -8.28 -13.91 4.36
CA VAL A 192 -7.71 -14.25 3.04
C VAL A 192 -6.55 -15.21 3.18
N ILE A 193 -5.66 -14.97 4.16
CA ILE A 193 -4.51 -15.85 4.45
C ILE A 193 -5.00 -17.19 5.03
N ALA A 194 -5.95 -17.16 5.98
CA ALA A 194 -6.51 -18.37 6.57
C ALA A 194 -7.20 -19.26 5.52
N ASN A 195 -7.86 -18.63 4.54
CA ASN A 195 -8.54 -19.32 3.44
C ASN A 195 -7.71 -19.35 2.15
N TRP A 196 -6.37 -19.23 2.24
CA TRP A 196 -5.49 -19.15 1.06
C TRP A 196 -5.68 -20.32 0.09
N ARG A 197 -6.00 -21.53 0.61
CA ARG A 197 -6.33 -22.71 -0.21
C ARG A 197 -7.49 -22.46 -1.17
N LEU A 198 -8.53 -21.75 -0.75
CA LEU A 198 -9.65 -21.38 -1.63
C LEU A 198 -9.20 -20.38 -2.71
N GLY A 199 -8.32 -19.45 -2.34
CA GLY A 199 -7.70 -18.51 -3.29
C GLY A 199 -6.92 -19.23 -4.38
N VAL A 200 -6.13 -20.24 -4.03
CA VAL A 200 -5.37 -21.07 -5.00
C VAL A 200 -6.31 -21.82 -5.94
N ILE A 201 -7.37 -22.44 -5.42
CA ILE A 201 -8.37 -23.15 -6.23
C ILE A 201 -9.07 -22.17 -7.19
N LEU A 202 -9.47 -20.99 -6.69
CA LEU A 202 -10.11 -19.95 -7.49
C LEU A 202 -9.18 -19.45 -8.61
N GLN A 203 -7.91 -19.21 -8.29
CA GLN A 203 -6.89 -18.81 -9.25
C GLN A 203 -6.72 -19.87 -10.34
N GLU A 204 -6.68 -21.15 -9.98
CA GLU A 204 -6.59 -22.24 -10.96
C GLU A 204 -7.80 -22.28 -11.91
N HIS A 205 -9.02 -22.09 -11.40
CA HIS A 205 -10.24 -22.05 -12.22
C HIS A 205 -10.26 -20.84 -13.15
N LEU A 206 -9.95 -19.66 -12.61
CA LEU A 206 -9.88 -18.41 -13.36
C LEU A 206 -8.82 -18.50 -14.47
N TYR A 207 -7.68 -19.10 -14.16
CA TYR A 207 -6.59 -19.33 -15.11
C TYR A 207 -7.02 -20.30 -16.23
N LYS A 208 -7.62 -21.45 -15.90
CA LYS A 208 -8.15 -22.38 -16.91
C LYS A 208 -9.17 -21.70 -17.84
N LEU A 209 -10.01 -20.82 -17.30
CA LEU A 209 -10.98 -20.05 -18.08
C LEU A 209 -10.27 -19.06 -19.03
N LEU A 210 -9.28 -18.32 -18.54
CA LEU A 210 -8.50 -17.39 -19.38
C LEU A 210 -7.76 -18.11 -20.50
N VAL A 211 -7.24 -19.29 -20.26
CA VAL A 211 -6.52 -20.10 -21.27
C VAL A 211 -7.47 -20.59 -22.37
N ARG A 212 -8.68 -21.02 -22.01
CA ARG A 212 -9.71 -21.39 -22.99
C ARG A 212 -10.13 -20.20 -23.85
N LEU A 213 -10.22 -19.02 -23.24
CA LEU A 213 -10.51 -17.77 -23.96
C LEU A 213 -9.36 -17.38 -24.90
N ASP A 214 -8.11 -17.45 -24.43
CA ASP A 214 -6.93 -17.10 -25.25
C ASP A 214 -6.78 -18.06 -26.44
N TYR A 215 -7.06 -19.36 -26.25
CA TYR A 215 -7.05 -20.33 -27.36
C TYR A 215 -8.07 -20.00 -28.46
N SER A 216 -9.21 -19.41 -28.08
CA SER A 216 -10.30 -19.08 -29.01
C SER A 216 -10.20 -17.66 -29.59
N CYS A 217 -9.32 -16.82 -29.04
CA CYS A 217 -9.19 -15.41 -29.41
C CYS A 217 -7.90 -15.20 -30.23
N PRO A 218 -7.96 -14.48 -31.37
CA PRO A 218 -6.75 -14.06 -32.07
C PRO A 218 -5.80 -13.28 -31.15
N ARG A 219 -4.49 -13.56 -31.22
CA ARG A 219 -3.46 -12.94 -30.35
C ARG A 219 -3.42 -11.42 -30.42
N ASN A 220 -3.72 -10.82 -31.58
CA ASN A 220 -3.75 -9.36 -31.72
C ASN A 220 -4.94 -8.69 -30.99
N MET A 221 -5.91 -9.48 -30.52
CA MET A 221 -7.14 -9.00 -29.88
C MET A 221 -7.30 -9.44 -28.42
N ASN A 222 -6.35 -10.20 -27.87
CA ASN A 222 -6.46 -10.81 -26.54
C ASN A 222 -6.19 -9.85 -25.35
N GLY A 223 -6.04 -8.55 -25.61
CA GLY A 223 -5.81 -7.53 -24.59
C GLY A 223 -4.36 -7.35 -24.13
N ILE A 224 -3.35 -7.90 -24.82
CA ILE A 224 -1.92 -7.75 -24.49
C ILE A 224 -1.52 -6.29 -24.20
N LYS A 225 -2.00 -5.31 -25.00
CA LYS A 225 -1.68 -3.89 -24.82
C LYS A 225 -2.11 -3.37 -23.43
N THR A 226 -3.26 -3.82 -22.94
CA THR A 226 -3.79 -3.46 -21.63
C THR A 226 -2.92 -4.04 -20.52
N SER A 227 -2.53 -5.31 -20.63
CA SER A 227 -1.63 -5.95 -19.65
C SER A 227 -0.27 -5.26 -19.59
N HIS A 228 0.31 -4.86 -20.73
CA HIS A 228 1.55 -4.07 -20.75
C HIS A 228 1.39 -2.69 -20.10
N MET A 229 0.27 -2.01 -20.33
CA MET A 229 -0.01 -0.72 -19.69
C MET A 229 -0.12 -0.87 -18.17
N ILE A 230 -0.85 -1.86 -17.68
CA ILE A 230 -1.00 -2.13 -16.25
C ILE A 230 0.35 -2.52 -15.62
N ARG A 231 1.16 -3.33 -16.30
CA ARG A 231 2.52 -3.64 -15.85
C ARG A 231 3.39 -2.39 -15.73
N ARG A 232 3.32 -1.45 -16.68
CA ARG A 232 4.05 -0.18 -16.58
C ARG A 232 3.61 0.64 -15.37
N ILE A 233 2.31 0.70 -15.09
CA ILE A 233 1.77 1.35 -13.88
C ILE A 233 2.33 0.68 -12.63
N ALA A 234 2.30 -0.66 -12.57
CA ALA A 234 2.85 -1.42 -11.44
C ALA A 234 4.34 -1.13 -11.21
N VAL A 235 5.15 -1.04 -12.27
CA VAL A 235 6.57 -0.68 -12.17
C VAL A 235 6.76 0.72 -11.59
N VAL A 236 5.99 1.71 -12.05
CA VAL A 236 6.05 3.09 -11.54
C VAL A 236 5.65 3.12 -10.06
N VAL A 237 4.57 2.43 -9.70
CA VAL A 237 4.11 2.23 -8.33
C VAL A 237 5.24 1.67 -7.47
N CYS A 238 5.78 0.49 -7.78
CA CYS A 238 6.86 -0.14 -6.99
C CYS A 238 8.09 0.77 -6.78
N LYS A 239 8.49 1.53 -7.81
CA LYS A 239 9.62 2.48 -7.71
C LYS A 239 9.30 3.66 -6.79
N SER A 240 8.13 4.26 -6.92
CA SER A 240 7.72 5.42 -6.12
C SER A 240 7.67 5.10 -4.61
N TYR A 241 7.15 3.92 -4.24
CA TYR A 241 7.01 3.51 -2.84
C TYR A 241 8.35 3.32 -2.10
N THR A 242 9.40 2.91 -2.81
CA THR A 242 10.72 2.73 -2.17
C THR A 242 11.27 4.06 -1.67
N MET A 243 11.15 5.12 -2.47
CA MET A 243 11.65 6.45 -2.12
C MET A 243 10.76 7.14 -1.10
N SER A 244 9.44 6.99 -1.20
CA SER A 244 8.50 7.61 -0.26
C SER A 244 8.71 7.13 1.18
N SER A 245 9.05 5.86 1.39
CA SER A 245 9.28 5.30 2.73
C SER A 245 10.52 5.88 3.41
N ILE A 246 11.57 6.14 2.65
CA ILE A 246 12.80 6.78 3.17
C ILE A 246 12.51 8.25 3.51
N ALA A 247 11.84 8.97 2.60
CA ALA A 247 11.47 10.36 2.83
C ALA A 247 10.55 10.53 4.06
N ALA A 248 9.53 9.67 4.20
CA ALA A 248 8.63 9.67 5.35
C ALA A 248 9.38 9.44 6.68
N ALA A 249 10.31 8.47 6.72
CA ALA A 249 11.13 8.21 7.90
C ALA A 249 12.00 9.43 8.29
N ILE A 250 12.60 10.11 7.31
CA ILE A 250 13.41 11.32 7.57
C ILE A 250 12.53 12.43 8.13
N ILE A 251 11.38 12.69 7.49
CA ILE A 251 10.45 13.75 7.91
C ILE A 251 9.97 13.49 9.35
N GLU A 252 9.55 12.27 9.69
CA GLU A 252 9.08 11.97 11.04
C GLU A 252 10.16 12.14 12.12
N VAL A 253 11.40 11.72 11.83
CA VAL A 253 12.51 11.90 12.77
C VAL A 253 12.82 13.38 12.98
N VAL A 254 12.86 14.17 11.89
CA VAL A 254 13.15 15.61 11.95
C VAL A 254 12.05 16.37 12.69
N MET A 255 10.79 16.00 12.46
CA MET A 255 9.64 16.62 13.10
C MET A 255 9.39 16.13 14.53
N GLY A 256 10.06 15.05 14.95
CA GLY A 256 9.88 14.44 16.28
C GLY A 256 8.48 13.87 16.47
N TRP A 257 7.87 13.38 15.38
CA TRP A 257 6.51 12.84 15.41
C TRP A 257 6.47 11.36 15.82
N ASP A 258 7.60 10.67 15.83
CA ASP A 258 7.66 9.25 16.12
C ASP A 258 7.36 8.90 17.58
N PRO A 259 6.80 7.70 17.85
CA PRO A 259 6.41 7.32 19.20
C PRO A 259 7.60 7.21 20.16
N LEU A 260 8.72 6.75 19.61
CA LEU A 260 9.95 6.49 20.35
C LEU A 260 10.59 7.78 20.84
N TYR A 261 10.35 8.92 20.16
CA TYR A 261 10.72 10.23 20.66
C TYR A 261 10.14 10.47 22.05
N TYR A 262 8.83 10.28 22.22
CA TYR A 262 8.15 10.54 23.49
C TYR A 262 8.55 9.55 24.60
N VAL A 263 8.82 8.29 24.24
CA VAL A 263 9.20 7.27 25.23
C VAL A 263 10.68 7.39 25.63
N LEU A 264 11.58 7.63 24.67
CA LEU A 264 13.03 7.61 24.92
C LEU A 264 13.59 8.98 25.28
N VAL A 265 13.15 10.05 24.61
CA VAL A 265 13.72 11.40 24.83
C VAL A 265 13.21 12.04 26.10
N LEU A 266 11.95 11.78 26.49
CA LEU A 266 11.42 12.29 27.75
C LEU A 266 12.17 11.69 28.94
N ASN A 267 12.47 10.38 28.87
CA ASN A 267 13.29 9.69 29.86
C ASN A 267 14.76 10.14 29.80
N SER A 268 15.29 10.46 28.62
CA SER A 268 16.70 10.84 28.47
C SER A 268 17.03 12.26 28.93
N ARG A 269 16.05 13.15 29.13
CA ARG A 269 16.29 14.45 29.80
C ARG A 269 16.94 14.28 31.17
N ASN A 270 16.72 13.15 31.84
CA ASN A 270 17.33 12.82 33.13
C ASN A 270 18.73 12.17 33.00
N LEU A 271 19.12 11.68 31.82
CA LEU A 271 20.37 10.94 31.60
C LEU A 271 21.60 11.83 31.28
N GLY A 272 21.45 13.15 31.33
CA GLY A 272 22.56 14.10 31.15
C GLY A 272 22.99 14.30 29.69
N SER A 273 23.86 15.28 29.47
CA SER A 273 24.31 15.76 28.14
C SER A 273 25.34 14.84 27.45
N ASN A 274 25.14 13.52 27.47
CA ASN A 274 26.03 12.61 26.76
C ASN A 274 25.67 12.57 25.26
N ARG A 275 26.49 13.22 24.42
CA ARG A 275 26.30 13.30 22.96
C ARG A 275 26.27 11.93 22.29
N PHE A 276 27.03 10.95 22.80
CA PHE A 276 27.05 9.59 22.23
C PHE A 276 25.72 8.87 22.44
N LEU A 277 25.10 9.02 23.62
CA LEU A 277 23.80 8.44 23.90
C LEU A 277 22.72 9.08 23.02
N GLN A 278 22.76 10.39 22.83
CA GLN A 278 21.82 11.10 21.95
C GLN A 278 21.93 10.62 20.48
N LEU A 279 23.15 10.45 19.98
CA LEU A 279 23.38 9.90 18.64
C LEU A 279 22.87 8.46 18.51
N ALA A 280 23.15 7.60 19.50
CA ALA A 280 22.67 6.22 19.51
C ALA A 280 21.13 6.16 19.52
N LEU A 281 20.47 6.98 20.35
CA LEU A 281 19.01 7.08 20.38
C LEU A 281 18.43 7.58 19.05
N LEU A 282 19.08 8.54 18.40
CA LEU A 282 18.69 9.01 17.07
C LEU A 282 18.78 7.89 16.03
N LEU A 283 19.85 7.11 16.03
CA LEU A 283 20.03 5.98 15.13
C LEU A 283 18.99 4.87 15.36
N ILE A 284 18.66 4.58 16.63
CA ILE A 284 17.61 3.61 16.98
C ILE A 284 16.24 4.11 16.49
N ARG A 285 15.91 5.38 16.70
CA ARG A 285 14.66 5.99 16.22
C ARG A 285 14.57 5.94 14.69
N PHE A 286 15.61 6.39 13.99
CA PHE A 286 15.62 6.38 12.54
C PHE A 286 15.52 4.97 11.96
N SER A 287 16.30 4.02 12.48
CA SER A 287 16.27 2.63 11.98
C SER A 287 14.93 1.94 12.24
N SER A 288 14.33 2.14 13.41
CA SER A 288 13.02 1.56 13.73
C SER A 288 11.88 2.13 12.87
N LEU A 289 11.86 3.44 12.65
CA LEU A 289 10.90 4.09 11.75
C LEU A 289 11.10 3.67 10.30
N LEU A 290 12.35 3.60 9.85
CA LEU A 290 12.65 3.16 8.50
C LEU A 290 12.13 1.74 8.26
N ILE A 291 12.33 0.82 9.21
CA ILE A 291 11.78 -0.55 9.14
C ILE A 291 10.25 -0.51 9.13
N LEU A 292 9.62 0.28 10.01
CA LEU A 292 8.17 0.43 10.06
C LEU A 292 7.59 0.93 8.72
N PHE A 293 8.17 1.97 8.14
CA PHE A 293 7.74 2.52 6.86
C PHE A 293 8.00 1.57 5.69
N LEU A 294 9.13 0.87 5.68
CA LEU A 294 9.41 -0.15 4.65
C LEU A 294 8.40 -1.30 4.71
N GLU A 295 8.07 -1.81 5.89
CA GLU A 295 7.10 -2.90 6.02
C GLU A 295 5.66 -2.41 5.76
N GLY A 296 5.28 -1.22 6.25
CA GLY A 296 3.99 -0.60 5.98
C GLY A 296 3.77 -0.31 4.49
N SER A 297 4.76 0.28 3.83
CA SER A 297 4.72 0.51 2.37
C SER A 297 4.67 -0.79 1.58
N ARG A 298 5.35 -1.86 2.02
CA ARG A 298 5.24 -3.18 1.37
C ARG A 298 3.80 -3.68 1.38
N VAL A 299 3.10 -3.58 2.52
CA VAL A 299 1.69 -4.01 2.62
C VAL A 299 0.80 -3.19 1.67
N ILE A 300 0.99 -1.87 1.62
CA ILE A 300 0.23 -0.98 0.72
C ILE A 300 0.52 -1.32 -0.76
N VAL A 301 1.79 -1.54 -1.11
CA VAL A 301 2.17 -1.94 -2.48
C VAL A 301 1.52 -3.27 -2.86
N ILE A 302 1.57 -4.28 -1.99
CA ILE A 302 0.92 -5.58 -2.26
C ILE A 302 -0.58 -5.39 -2.48
N LEU A 303 -1.26 -4.58 -1.67
CA LEU A 303 -2.68 -4.23 -1.86
C LEU A 303 -2.95 -3.62 -3.24
N VAL A 304 -2.19 -2.59 -3.61
CA VAL A 304 -2.34 -1.91 -4.91
C VAL A 304 -2.08 -2.89 -6.06
N LEU A 305 -1.08 -3.76 -5.94
CA LEU A 305 -0.76 -4.75 -6.96
C LEU A 305 -1.84 -5.82 -7.10
N VAL A 306 -2.48 -6.25 -5.99
CA VAL A 306 -3.64 -7.15 -6.05
C VAL A 306 -4.79 -6.49 -6.80
N VAL A 307 -5.08 -5.20 -6.54
CA VAL A 307 -6.10 -4.45 -7.28
C VAL A 307 -5.76 -4.34 -8.76
N LEU A 308 -4.51 -4.00 -9.11
CA LEU A 308 -4.05 -3.92 -10.50
C LEU A 308 -4.10 -5.29 -11.20
N PHE A 309 -3.79 -6.37 -10.49
CA PHE A 309 -3.89 -7.73 -11.00
C PHE A 309 -5.34 -8.12 -11.29
N MET A 310 -6.27 -7.85 -10.38
CA MET A 310 -7.69 -8.11 -10.58
C MET A 310 -8.25 -7.28 -11.74
N ALA A 311 -7.86 -6.01 -11.84
CA ALA A 311 -8.21 -5.15 -12.97
C ALA A 311 -7.65 -5.71 -14.29
N ASN A 312 -6.40 -6.17 -14.31
CA ASN A 312 -5.79 -6.80 -15.49
C ASN A 312 -6.59 -8.00 -15.95
N ILE A 313 -6.93 -8.93 -15.05
CA ILE A 313 -7.73 -10.10 -15.40
C ILE A 313 -9.10 -9.69 -15.93
N PHE A 314 -9.79 -8.79 -15.23
CA PHE A 314 -11.14 -8.38 -15.60
C PHE A 314 -11.18 -7.70 -16.97
N TYR A 315 -10.35 -6.68 -17.20
CA TYR A 315 -10.30 -5.97 -18.48
C TYR A 315 -9.89 -6.89 -19.62
N ARG A 316 -8.94 -7.80 -19.39
CA ARG A 316 -8.50 -8.75 -20.40
C ARG A 316 -9.59 -9.76 -20.74
N ALA A 317 -10.23 -10.34 -19.73
CA ALA A 317 -11.37 -11.24 -19.93
C ALA A 317 -12.49 -10.53 -20.70
N GLN A 318 -12.89 -9.33 -20.29
CA GLN A 318 -13.93 -8.55 -20.97
C GLN A 318 -13.56 -8.26 -22.43
N THR A 319 -12.29 -7.96 -22.71
CA THR A 319 -11.81 -7.70 -24.08
C THR A 319 -11.89 -8.97 -24.93
N MET A 320 -11.37 -10.10 -24.45
CA MET A 320 -11.46 -11.38 -25.15
C MET A 320 -12.91 -11.79 -25.41
N TRP A 321 -13.79 -11.62 -24.42
CA TRP A 321 -15.22 -11.90 -24.54
C TRP A 321 -15.90 -11.03 -25.59
N LYS A 322 -15.70 -9.71 -25.57
CA LYS A 322 -16.26 -8.79 -26.56
C LYS A 322 -15.87 -9.18 -27.99
N GLN A 323 -14.63 -9.63 -28.18
CA GLN A 323 -14.14 -10.05 -29.50
C GLN A 323 -14.71 -11.39 -29.92
N LEU A 324 -14.80 -12.36 -29.00
CA LEU A 324 -15.39 -13.67 -29.28
C LEU A 324 -16.86 -13.52 -29.73
N VAL A 325 -17.64 -12.71 -29.01
CA VAL A 325 -19.01 -12.37 -29.38
C VAL A 325 -19.06 -11.75 -30.77
N LYS A 326 -18.23 -10.74 -31.04
CA LYS A 326 -18.19 -10.04 -32.33
C LYS A 326 -17.93 -11.02 -33.49
N ILE A 327 -17.08 -12.03 -33.27
CA ILE A 327 -16.77 -13.08 -34.25
C ILE A 327 -17.95 -14.03 -34.46
N HIS A 328 -18.63 -14.46 -33.38
CA HIS A 328 -19.62 -15.55 -33.46
C HIS A 328 -21.06 -15.08 -33.72
N MET A 329 -21.45 -13.90 -33.22
CA MET A 329 -22.84 -13.44 -33.25
C MET A 329 -23.10 -12.29 -34.24
N GLY A 330 -22.06 -11.84 -34.97
CA GLY A 330 -22.13 -10.59 -35.72
C GLY A 330 -22.27 -9.38 -34.79
N GLN A 331 -22.23 -8.16 -35.34
CA GLN A 331 -22.20 -6.91 -34.56
C GLN A 331 -23.50 -6.59 -33.77
N GLY A 332 -24.45 -7.53 -33.68
CA GLY A 332 -25.78 -7.31 -33.12
C GLY A 332 -25.83 -7.42 -31.60
N LEU A 333 -25.87 -6.26 -30.93
CA LEU A 333 -26.41 -5.84 -29.62
C LEU A 333 -26.83 -6.82 -28.49
N VAL A 334 -26.98 -8.12 -28.67
CA VAL A 334 -27.55 -9.05 -27.65
C VAL A 334 -26.52 -9.45 -26.58
N ALA A 335 -25.25 -9.12 -26.79
CA ALA A 335 -24.13 -9.52 -25.95
C ALA A 335 -23.92 -8.73 -24.65
N SER A 336 -24.63 -7.61 -24.48
CA SER A 336 -24.54 -6.79 -23.26
C SER A 336 -25.51 -7.24 -22.17
N ASN A 337 -26.42 -8.18 -22.45
CA ASN A 337 -27.27 -8.74 -21.41
C ASN A 337 -26.52 -9.85 -20.67
N TYR A 338 -26.04 -9.52 -19.47
CA TYR A 338 -25.50 -10.47 -18.50
C TYR A 338 -26.45 -11.67 -18.23
N ALA A 339 -27.75 -11.48 -18.46
CA ALA A 339 -28.78 -12.53 -18.43
C ALA A 339 -28.57 -13.62 -19.50
N THR A 340 -28.13 -13.25 -20.71
CA THR A 340 -27.88 -14.21 -21.80
C THR A 340 -26.71 -15.14 -21.46
N LEU A 341 -25.71 -14.65 -20.72
CA LEU A 341 -24.57 -15.44 -20.24
C LEU A 341 -24.97 -16.48 -19.18
N MET A 342 -25.93 -16.15 -18.32
CA MET A 342 -26.48 -17.11 -17.35
C MET A 342 -27.33 -18.18 -18.06
N LEU A 343 -28.11 -17.78 -19.07
CA LEU A 343 -28.96 -18.69 -19.88
C LEU A 343 -28.18 -19.77 -20.64
N PHE A 344 -26.91 -19.54 -20.98
CA PHE A 344 -26.07 -20.53 -21.69
C PHE A 344 -25.28 -21.46 -20.77
N ASP A 345 -25.47 -21.39 -19.44
CA ASP A 345 -24.84 -22.26 -18.44
C ASP A 345 -23.29 -22.27 -18.51
N LYS A 346 -22.71 -21.22 -19.09
CA LYS A 346 -21.25 -21.08 -19.27
C LYS A 346 -20.57 -20.46 -18.06
N VAL A 347 -21.33 -19.80 -17.18
CA VAL A 347 -20.82 -19.14 -15.97
C VAL A 347 -21.64 -19.64 -14.78
N PRO A 348 -21.01 -20.28 -13.78
CA PRO A 348 -21.72 -20.72 -12.59
C PRO A 348 -22.40 -19.53 -11.90
N ALA A 349 -23.65 -19.70 -11.47
CA ALA A 349 -24.45 -18.64 -10.85
C ALA A 349 -23.70 -17.92 -9.72
N LEU A 350 -22.86 -18.63 -8.95
CA LEU A 350 -22.05 -18.05 -7.89
C LEU A 350 -21.20 -16.84 -8.36
N TYR A 351 -20.59 -16.92 -9.54
CA TYR A 351 -19.78 -15.82 -10.08
C TYR A 351 -20.64 -14.64 -10.50
N TYR A 352 -21.86 -14.88 -10.98
CA TYR A 352 -22.83 -13.85 -11.31
C TYR A 352 -23.19 -13.00 -10.08
N TRP A 353 -23.33 -13.64 -8.92
CA TRP A 353 -23.61 -12.94 -7.68
C TRP A 353 -22.36 -12.23 -7.13
N VAL A 354 -21.21 -12.89 -7.11
CA VAL A 354 -20.00 -12.39 -6.43
C VAL A 354 -19.30 -11.26 -7.18
N LEU A 355 -19.28 -11.28 -8.52
CA LEU A 355 -18.60 -10.25 -9.32
C LEU A 355 -19.12 -8.83 -9.10
N PRO A 356 -20.45 -8.58 -9.11
CA PRO A 356 -21.02 -7.27 -8.80
C PRO A 356 -20.62 -6.78 -7.40
N TYR A 357 -20.65 -7.65 -6.38
CA TYR A 357 -20.24 -7.26 -5.02
C TYR A 357 -18.76 -6.91 -4.95
N LEU A 358 -17.88 -7.72 -5.57
CA LEU A 358 -16.46 -7.40 -5.66
C LEU A 358 -16.22 -6.08 -6.42
N ALA A 359 -16.97 -5.84 -7.49
CA ALA A 359 -16.89 -4.60 -8.25
C ALA A 359 -17.34 -3.39 -7.42
N VAL A 360 -18.43 -3.52 -6.64
CA VAL A 360 -18.91 -2.48 -5.72
C VAL A 360 -17.89 -2.22 -4.62
N ILE A 361 -17.33 -3.26 -3.99
CA ILE A 361 -16.28 -3.10 -2.97
C ILE A 361 -15.05 -2.42 -3.57
N CYS A 362 -14.59 -2.87 -4.74
CA CYS A 362 -13.47 -2.22 -5.43
C CYS A 362 -13.79 -0.77 -5.80
N ALA A 363 -15.01 -0.47 -6.25
CA ALA A 363 -15.44 0.87 -6.58
C ALA A 363 -15.48 1.78 -5.34
N ILE A 364 -15.97 1.29 -4.21
CA ILE A 364 -15.97 2.02 -2.93
C ILE A 364 -14.53 2.32 -2.48
N VAL A 365 -13.64 1.31 -2.53
CA VAL A 365 -12.23 1.49 -2.17
C VAL A 365 -11.54 2.49 -3.10
N MET A 366 -11.75 2.37 -4.42
CA MET A 366 -11.17 3.28 -5.40
C MET A 366 -11.72 4.70 -5.24
N ALA A 367 -13.03 4.86 -5.00
CA ALA A 367 -13.64 6.17 -4.75
C ALA A 367 -13.08 6.80 -3.47
N GLY A 368 -12.90 6.02 -2.40
CA GLY A 368 -12.28 6.48 -1.16
C GLY A 368 -10.82 6.92 -1.37
N LEU A 369 -10.03 6.15 -2.12
CA LEU A 369 -8.65 6.53 -2.47
C LEU A 369 -8.59 7.80 -3.32
N ILE A 370 -9.47 7.92 -4.33
CA ILE A 370 -9.56 9.11 -5.17
C ILE A 370 -9.96 10.33 -4.34
N TYR A 371 -10.92 10.18 -3.43
CA TYR A 371 -11.36 11.25 -2.54
C TYR A 371 -10.23 11.73 -1.61
N ILE A 372 -9.48 10.80 -1.00
CA ILE A 372 -8.31 11.13 -0.17
C ILE A 372 -7.25 11.87 -1.00
N MET A 373 -6.94 11.37 -2.20
CA MET A 373 -5.97 12.03 -3.09
C MET A 373 -6.42 13.41 -3.55
N ALA A 374 -7.70 13.58 -3.88
CA ALA A 374 -8.27 14.87 -4.26
C ALA A 374 -8.23 15.87 -3.11
N THR A 375 -8.58 15.43 -1.90
CA THR A 375 -8.55 16.28 -0.68
C THR A 375 -7.12 16.70 -0.36
N ALA A 376 -6.15 15.77 -0.40
CA ALA A 376 -4.75 16.09 -0.19
C ALA A 376 -4.19 17.08 -1.24
N HIS A 377 -4.63 16.96 -2.50
CA HIS A 377 -4.27 17.90 -3.56
C HIS A 377 -4.88 19.29 -3.33
N GLU A 378 -6.16 19.37 -2.94
CA GLU A 378 -6.83 20.63 -2.64
C GLU A 378 -6.17 21.34 -1.44
N GLU A 379 -5.88 20.61 -0.36
CA GLU A 379 -5.15 21.16 0.80
C GLU A 379 -3.74 21.62 0.42
N GLY A 380 -3.02 20.85 -0.40
CA GLY A 380 -1.69 21.22 -0.90
C GLY A 380 -1.71 22.49 -1.75
N THR A 381 -2.68 22.62 -2.66
CA THR A 381 -2.83 23.82 -3.49
C THR A 381 -3.28 25.05 -2.69
N ALA A 382 -4.16 24.88 -1.71
CA ALA A 382 -4.55 25.92 -0.77
C ALA A 382 -3.35 26.39 0.10
N GLY A 383 -2.53 25.45 0.57
CA GLY A 383 -1.29 25.75 1.29
C GLY A 383 -0.30 26.55 0.43
N LEU A 384 -0.08 26.12 -0.81
CA LEU A 384 0.78 26.82 -1.78
C LEU A 384 0.27 28.23 -2.13
N THR A 385 -1.03 28.40 -2.32
CA THR A 385 -1.62 29.73 -2.58
C THR A 385 -1.53 30.64 -1.36
N SER A 386 -1.75 30.11 -0.15
CA SER A 386 -1.55 30.86 1.10
C SER A 386 -0.10 31.31 1.26
N MET A 387 0.87 30.43 0.99
CA MET A 387 2.30 30.78 0.96
C MET A 387 2.60 31.85 -0.10
N LYS A 388 2.09 31.69 -1.33
CA LYS A 388 2.26 32.67 -2.41
C LYS A 388 1.73 34.05 -2.02
N ASN A 389 0.56 34.12 -1.40
CA ASN A 389 -0.06 35.38 -0.95
C ASN A 389 0.74 36.03 0.19
N ARG A 390 1.27 35.23 1.14
CA ARG A 390 2.17 35.74 2.20
C ARG A 390 3.48 36.26 1.62
N CYS A 391 4.07 35.59 0.63
CA CYS A 391 5.27 36.04 -0.06
C CYS A 391 5.03 37.33 -0.87
N ALA A 392 3.89 37.45 -1.57
CA ALA A 392 3.52 38.66 -2.29
C ALA A 392 3.32 39.86 -1.34
N SER A 393 2.64 39.65 -0.21
CA SER A 393 2.47 40.68 0.83
C SER A 393 3.82 41.12 1.41
N ARG A 394 4.72 40.18 1.73
CA ARG A 394 6.07 40.52 2.21
C ARG A 394 6.91 41.23 1.14
N LYS A 395 6.81 40.84 -0.13
CA LYS A 395 7.49 41.54 -1.25
C LYS A 395 6.97 42.98 -1.37
N ALA A 396 5.67 43.21 -1.25
CA ALA A 396 5.09 44.56 -1.27
C ALA A 396 5.52 45.42 -0.07
N LEU A 397 5.54 44.84 1.14
CA LEU A 397 6.00 45.52 2.35
C LEU A 397 7.50 45.85 2.27
N PHE A 398 8.32 44.91 1.82
CA PHE A 398 9.76 45.10 1.64
C PHE A 398 10.07 46.11 0.54
N VAL A 399 9.35 46.13 -0.58
CA VAL A 399 9.49 47.18 -1.61
C VAL A 399 9.11 48.55 -1.04
N LYS A 400 8.06 48.63 -0.20
CA LYS A 400 7.67 49.86 0.49
C LYS A 400 8.72 50.32 1.51
N GLU A 401 9.34 49.41 2.25
CA GLU A 401 10.43 49.72 3.17
C GLU A 401 11.71 50.14 2.42
N VAL A 402 12.14 49.40 1.40
CA VAL A 402 13.33 49.73 0.59
C VAL A 402 13.16 51.06 -0.15
N SER A 403 11.95 51.37 -0.63
CA SER A 403 11.66 52.69 -1.22
C SER A 403 11.58 53.82 -0.20
N ALA A 404 11.27 53.51 1.07
CA ALA A 404 11.25 54.48 2.16
C ALA A 404 12.63 54.70 2.81
N VAL A 405 13.55 53.73 2.70
CA VAL A 405 14.93 53.88 3.19
C VAL A 405 15.65 54.91 2.30
N ARG A 406 15.87 56.11 2.85
CA ARG A 406 16.70 57.14 2.21
C ARG A 406 18.13 56.61 2.02
N VAL A 407 18.41 56.20 0.79
CA VAL A 407 19.73 56.07 0.14
C VAL A 407 20.83 55.51 1.05
N PHE A 408 20.93 54.18 1.13
CA PHE A 408 22.26 53.58 1.30
C PHE A 408 23.07 53.89 0.03
N SER A 409 24.03 54.79 0.15
CA SER A 409 24.96 55.16 -0.93
C SER A 409 25.99 54.04 -1.09
N PHE A 410 25.61 52.96 -1.76
CA PHE A 410 26.60 52.07 -2.36
C PHE A 410 27.26 52.84 -3.50
N GLN A 411 28.47 53.35 -3.25
CA GLN A 411 29.35 53.89 -4.29
C GLN A 411 30.19 52.72 -4.80
N THR A 412 30.06 52.39 -6.08
CA THR A 412 31.02 51.50 -6.75
C THR A 412 32.22 52.32 -7.17
N ILE A 413 33.38 52.05 -6.56
CA ILE A 413 34.66 52.67 -6.97
C ILE A 413 35.15 51.92 -8.21
N GLY A 414 34.77 52.41 -9.38
CA GLY A 414 35.19 51.90 -10.68
C GLY A 414 36.14 52.84 -11.44
N GLY A 415 36.79 53.79 -10.75
CA GLY A 415 37.64 54.82 -11.34
C GLY A 415 37.90 55.99 -10.38
N ALA A 416 38.49 57.09 -10.88
CA ALA A 416 38.88 58.26 -10.08
C ALA A 416 37.70 59.07 -9.51
N THR A 417 36.48 58.83 -9.96
CA THR A 417 35.27 59.52 -9.47
C THR A 417 34.19 58.50 -9.12
N PRO A 418 33.65 58.52 -7.89
CA PRO A 418 32.53 57.66 -7.50
C PRO A 418 31.27 58.06 -8.27
N ALA A 419 30.70 57.12 -9.02
CA ALA A 419 29.40 57.29 -9.66
C ALA A 419 28.30 56.74 -8.75
N ALA A 420 27.23 57.51 -8.57
CA ALA A 420 26.05 57.05 -7.84
C ALA A 420 25.33 55.97 -8.68
N ILE A 421 25.13 54.79 -8.08
CA ILE A 421 24.32 53.73 -8.71
C ILE A 421 22.89 54.24 -8.84
N SER A 422 22.36 54.25 -10.07
CA SER A 422 20.99 54.69 -10.34
C SER A 422 19.98 53.86 -9.55
N ASN A 423 18.89 54.50 -9.09
CA ASN A 423 17.83 53.79 -8.38
C ASN A 423 17.22 52.67 -9.24
N GLU A 424 17.11 52.87 -10.55
CA GLU A 424 16.64 51.84 -11.49
C GLU A 424 17.50 50.57 -11.46
N PHE A 425 18.83 50.70 -11.41
CA PHE A 425 19.71 49.54 -11.32
C PHE A 425 19.52 48.80 -9.99
N LYS A 426 19.40 49.51 -8.87
CA LYS A 426 19.14 48.90 -7.55
C LYS A 426 17.83 48.14 -7.56
N THR A 427 16.77 48.76 -8.07
CA THR A 427 15.46 48.13 -8.18
C THR A 427 15.53 46.88 -9.07
N SER A 428 16.14 46.98 -10.26
CA SER A 428 16.28 45.85 -11.18
C SER A 428 17.11 44.70 -10.61
N TYR A 429 18.21 44.99 -9.90
CA TYR A 429 19.05 43.98 -9.27
C TYR A 429 18.30 43.21 -8.18
N PHE A 430 17.58 43.92 -7.30
CA PHE A 430 16.79 43.29 -6.25
C PHE A 430 15.64 42.45 -6.81
N TYR A 431 14.94 42.92 -7.85
CA TYR A 431 13.90 42.12 -8.51
C TYR A 431 14.46 40.81 -9.06
N ASN A 432 15.60 40.87 -9.76
CA ASN A 432 16.23 39.69 -10.36
C ASN A 432 16.70 38.70 -9.29
N VAL A 433 17.39 39.15 -8.23
CA VAL A 433 17.87 38.25 -7.15
C VAL A 433 16.71 37.57 -6.42
N LEU A 434 15.63 38.31 -6.14
CA LEU A 434 14.46 37.76 -5.44
C LEU A 434 13.72 36.72 -6.29
N ASP A 435 13.56 36.98 -7.59
CA ASP A 435 12.92 36.05 -8.51
C ASP A 435 13.77 34.79 -8.72
N TYR A 436 15.11 34.91 -8.83
CA TYR A 436 15.99 33.74 -8.87
C TYR A 436 15.95 32.91 -7.58
N THR A 437 15.87 33.57 -6.41
CA THR A 437 15.80 32.87 -5.12
C THR A 437 14.48 32.10 -4.97
N ILE A 438 13.36 32.72 -5.36
CA ILE A 438 12.04 32.07 -5.37
C ILE A 438 12.02 30.92 -6.38
N TYR A 439 12.60 31.10 -7.57
CA TYR A 439 12.71 30.05 -8.58
C TYR A 439 13.57 28.88 -8.09
N PHE A 440 14.64 29.13 -7.34
CA PHE A 440 15.48 28.07 -6.77
C PHE A 440 14.76 27.29 -5.66
N VAL A 441 13.99 27.97 -4.81
CA VAL A 441 13.23 27.35 -3.71
C VAL A 441 12.00 26.57 -4.23
N LEU A 442 11.37 27.04 -5.31
CA LEU A 442 10.20 26.37 -5.90
C LEU A 442 10.56 25.35 -7.00
N GLY A 443 11.72 25.53 -7.66
CA GLY A 443 12.21 24.67 -8.75
C GLY A 443 12.91 23.40 -8.27
N PHE A 444 13.28 23.34 -6.99
CA PHE A 444 13.66 22.10 -6.30
C PHE A 444 12.46 21.63 -5.45
N PRO A 445 11.57 20.78 -5.98
CA PRO A 445 10.57 20.14 -5.14
C PRO A 445 11.30 19.24 -4.13
N ILE A 446 11.27 19.63 -2.86
CA ILE A 446 11.64 18.78 -1.72
C ILE A 446 10.54 17.74 -1.51
#